data_AF-A0A5D0P0Q5-F1
#
_entry.id   AF-A0A5D0P0Q5-F1
#
_cell.length_a   1.000
_cell.length_b   1.000
_cell.length_c   1.000
_cell.angle_alpha   90.00
_cell.angle_beta   90.00
_cell.angle_gamma   90.00
#
_symmetry.space_group_name_H-M   'P 1'
#
loop_
_entity.id
_entity.type
_entity.pdbx_description
1 polymer ?
#
loop_
_entity_poly.entity_id
_entity_poly.type
_entity_poly.pdbx_seq_one_letter_code
_entity_poly.pdbx_strand_id
1 'polypeptide(L)'
;MSVRVPARWIIAAAVAVLVVLMAADTEYRTVETAAAAAPKKFDPAAFGAQNYQAKVVPAVQAAAVDLPVLLKALADDKEAAGQKYGKRQGTGPYTFAVKATGTAGEAKSGLLPVTVEGLPDDTRVSLQIGPAINGTALRDAAGYITFGQFTNQVEYADAATALNDEMRAKLLDGLDTAALDGETISFVGAFTLLTPQTVTITPVEIS
;
A
#
# COMPACT_ATOMS: atom_id res chain seq x y z
N MET A 1 78.91 -5.27 12.47
CA MET A 1 78.27 -6.07 13.54
C MET A 1 76.78 -6.06 13.27
N SER A 2 76.26 -7.07 12.56
CA SER A 2 74.88 -7.07 12.08
C SER A 2 73.95 -7.60 13.16
N VAL A 3 73.19 -6.70 13.79
CA VAL A 3 72.16 -7.06 14.76
C VAL A 3 71.02 -7.77 14.03
N ARG A 4 70.97 -9.11 14.14
CA ARG A 4 69.83 -9.89 13.63
C ARG A 4 68.69 -9.77 14.63
N VAL A 5 67.69 -8.95 14.31
CA VAL A 5 66.48 -8.86 15.11
C VAL A 5 65.75 -10.21 15.05
N PRO A 6 65.45 -10.86 16.18
CA PRO A 6 64.76 -12.15 16.18
C PRO A 6 63.36 -12.02 15.57
N ALA A 7 62.93 -12.98 14.75
CA ALA A 7 61.63 -12.95 14.07
C ALA A 7 60.43 -12.67 15.01
N ARG A 8 60.50 -13.15 16.27
CA ARG A 8 59.52 -12.86 17.33
C ARG A 8 59.32 -11.37 17.63
N TRP A 9 60.37 -10.54 17.53
CA TRP A 9 60.28 -9.09 17.76
C TRP A 9 59.68 -8.36 16.56
N ILE A 10 59.94 -8.85 15.34
CA ILE A 10 59.31 -8.34 14.12
C ILE A 10 57.82 -8.65 14.13
N ILE A 11 57.43 -9.86 14.53
CA ILE A 11 56.03 -10.26 14.67
C ILE A 11 55.33 -9.44 15.76
N ALA A 12 55.97 -9.24 16.92
CA ALA A 12 55.41 -8.42 17.99
C ALA A 12 55.17 -6.96 17.55
N ALA A 13 56.13 -6.37 16.82
CA ALA A 13 55.99 -5.03 16.26
C ALA A 13 54.85 -4.96 15.22
N ALA A 14 54.74 -5.96 14.33
CA ALA A 14 53.68 -6.02 13.34
C ALA A 14 52.28 -6.14 13.99
N VAL A 15 52.13 -6.95 15.03
CA VAL A 15 50.87 -7.07 15.79
C VAL A 15 50.54 -5.77 16.51
N ALA A 16 51.51 -5.10 17.12
CA ALA A 16 51.30 -3.81 17.77
C ALA A 16 50.82 -2.74 16.78
N VAL A 17 51.42 -2.68 15.59
CA VAL A 17 50.99 -1.77 14.52
C VAL A 17 49.58 -2.10 14.05
N LEU A 18 49.24 -3.38 13.89
CA LEU A 18 47.89 -3.81 13.50
C LEU A 18 46.83 -3.35 14.52
N VAL A 19 47.11 -3.52 15.82
CA VAL A 19 46.18 -3.10 16.89
C VAL A 19 46.00 -1.57 16.90
N VAL A 20 47.07 -0.81 16.67
CA VAL A 20 47.00 0.65 16.57
C VAL A 20 46.19 1.09 15.35
N LEU A 21 46.37 0.42 14.21
CA LEU A 21 45.59 0.70 13.00
C LEU A 21 44.11 0.37 13.18
N MET A 22 43.78 -0.76 13.82
CA MET A 22 42.40 -1.12 14.16
C MET A 22 41.77 -0.10 15.11
N ALA A 23 42.51 0.37 16.12
CA ALA A 23 42.02 1.38 17.05
C ALA A 23 41.84 2.75 16.37
N ALA A 24 42.71 3.12 15.43
CA ALA A 24 42.62 4.36 14.67
C ALA A 24 41.48 4.35 13.63
N ASP A 25 41.13 3.19 13.10
CA ASP A 25 40.02 2.99 12.15
C ASP A 25 38.67 2.75 12.85
N THR A 26 38.66 2.54 14.16
CA THR A 26 37.42 2.36 14.93
C THR A 26 36.79 3.72 15.22
N GLU A 27 35.72 4.05 14.49
CA GLU A 27 34.90 5.22 14.80
C GLU A 27 33.96 4.94 15.98
N TYR A 28 34.25 5.53 17.14
CA TYR A 28 33.41 5.42 18.33
C TYR A 28 32.23 6.40 18.24
N ARG A 29 31.05 5.89 17.90
CA ARG A 29 29.79 6.66 17.93
C ARG A 29 29.22 6.63 19.35
N THR A 30 28.94 7.81 19.91
CA THR A 30 28.19 7.94 21.17
C THR A 30 26.71 7.64 20.94
N VAL A 31 25.99 7.22 21.98
CA VAL A 31 24.55 6.93 21.90
C VAL A 31 23.74 8.11 21.34
N GLU A 32 24.14 9.35 21.66
CA GLU A 32 23.52 10.57 21.11
C GLU A 32 23.80 10.78 19.62
N THR A 33 25.04 10.55 19.16
CA THR A 33 25.36 10.68 17.73
C THR A 33 24.73 9.57 16.88
N ALA A 34 24.57 8.37 17.44
CA ALA A 34 23.83 7.27 16.81
C ALA A 34 22.32 7.55 16.75
N ALA A 35 21.74 8.16 17.80
CA ALA A 35 20.33 8.54 17.83
C ALA A 35 20.01 9.73 16.91
N ALA A 36 20.91 10.72 16.79
CA ALA A 36 20.73 11.87 15.90
C ALA A 36 20.92 11.53 14.40
N ALA A 37 21.72 10.50 14.11
CA ALA A 37 21.89 9.96 12.76
C ALA A 37 20.84 8.89 12.40
N ALA A 38 19.97 8.50 13.35
CA ALA A 38 18.92 7.55 13.08
C ALA A 38 17.95 8.14 12.04
N PRO A 39 17.59 7.40 10.98
CA PRO A 39 16.60 7.86 10.02
C PRO A 39 15.32 8.19 10.78
N LYS A 40 14.70 9.33 10.45
CA LYS A 40 13.39 9.71 11.00
C LYS A 40 12.46 8.52 10.83
N LYS A 41 11.93 8.02 11.95
CA LYS A 41 10.96 6.93 11.94
C LYS A 41 9.78 7.35 11.05
N PHE A 42 9.38 6.48 10.12
CA PHE A 42 8.21 6.69 9.30
C PHE A 42 6.98 6.91 10.19
N ASP A 43 6.20 7.94 9.88
CA ASP A 43 4.93 8.25 10.54
C ASP A 43 3.78 7.93 9.58
N PRO A 44 3.10 6.78 9.77
CA PRO A 44 2.01 6.36 8.91
C PRO A 44 0.83 7.34 8.94
N ALA A 45 0.47 7.86 10.11
CA ALA A 45 -0.69 8.74 10.26
C ALA A 45 -0.47 10.07 9.50
N ALA A 46 0.72 10.66 9.65
CA ALA A 46 1.08 11.85 8.87
C ALA A 46 1.11 11.56 7.37
N PHE A 47 1.59 10.38 6.95
CA PHE A 47 1.58 9.98 5.55
C PHE A 47 0.15 9.86 5.00
N GLY A 48 -0.74 9.19 5.72
CA GLY A 48 -2.15 9.06 5.36
C GLY A 48 -2.80 10.42 5.17
N ALA A 49 -2.77 11.27 6.20
CA ALA A 49 -3.40 12.59 6.19
C ALA A 49 -2.92 13.48 5.03
N GLN A 50 -1.62 13.41 4.69
CA GLN A 50 -1.04 14.23 3.62
C GLN A 50 -1.28 13.69 2.22
N ASN A 51 -1.40 12.37 2.05
CA ASN A 51 -1.45 11.75 0.73
C ASN A 51 -2.86 11.30 0.32
N TYR A 52 -3.74 10.95 1.27
CA TYR A 52 -5.05 10.39 0.98
C TYR A 52 -5.91 11.35 0.13
N GLN A 53 -6.37 12.47 0.70
CA GLN A 53 -7.26 13.41 0.02
C GLN A 53 -6.57 14.13 -1.15
N ALA A 54 -5.31 14.53 -0.96
CA ALA A 54 -4.61 15.40 -1.89
C ALA A 54 -4.06 14.67 -3.12
N LYS A 55 -3.82 13.35 -3.04
CA LYS A 55 -3.14 12.59 -4.10
C LYS A 55 -3.80 11.26 -4.43
N VAL A 56 -4.14 10.45 -3.44
CA VAL A 56 -4.69 9.10 -3.67
C VAL A 56 -6.11 9.17 -4.22
N VAL A 57 -7.00 9.95 -3.59
CA VAL A 57 -8.38 10.15 -4.08
C VAL A 57 -8.40 10.62 -5.54
N PRO A 58 -7.72 11.72 -5.94
CA PRO A 58 -7.74 12.17 -7.32
C PRO A 58 -7.06 11.19 -8.28
N ALA A 59 -6.01 10.47 -7.85
CA ALA A 59 -5.39 9.44 -8.68
C ALA A 59 -6.33 8.26 -8.96
N VAL A 60 -7.08 7.81 -7.94
CA VAL A 60 -8.08 6.74 -8.07
C VAL A 60 -9.24 7.21 -8.96
N GLN A 61 -9.76 8.41 -8.75
CA GLN A 61 -10.82 8.98 -9.59
C GLN A 61 -10.39 9.13 -11.05
N ALA A 62 -9.16 9.63 -11.30
CA ALA A 62 -8.64 9.79 -12.66
C ALA A 62 -8.38 8.45 -13.38
N ALA A 63 -8.01 7.41 -12.63
CA ALA A 63 -7.81 6.07 -13.16
C ALA A 63 -9.09 5.23 -13.19
N ALA A 64 -10.22 5.74 -12.68
CA ALA A 64 -11.45 4.97 -12.50
C ALA A 64 -12.08 4.58 -13.85
N VAL A 65 -12.18 3.28 -14.08
CA VAL A 65 -12.84 2.69 -15.25
C VAL A 65 -14.24 2.19 -14.85
N ASP A 66 -15.20 2.24 -15.76
CA ASP A 66 -16.52 1.65 -15.52
C ASP A 66 -16.40 0.15 -15.21
N LEU A 67 -16.95 -0.27 -14.06
CA LEU A 67 -16.82 -1.63 -13.56
C LEU A 67 -17.29 -2.71 -14.58
N PRO A 68 -18.44 -2.55 -15.28
CA PRO A 68 -18.87 -3.52 -16.29
C PRO A 68 -17.88 -3.63 -17.47
N VAL A 69 -17.30 -2.50 -17.89
CA VAL A 69 -16.32 -2.46 -18.98
C VAL A 69 -15.04 -3.18 -18.57
N LEU A 70 -14.56 -2.92 -17.35
CA LEU A 70 -13.38 -3.58 -16.81
C LEU A 70 -13.59 -5.08 -16.67
N LEU A 71 -14.71 -5.52 -16.09
CA LEU A 71 -14.97 -6.94 -15.86
C LEU A 71 -15.14 -7.72 -17.15
N LYS A 72 -15.76 -7.12 -18.18
CA LYS A 72 -15.78 -7.71 -19.52
C LYS A 72 -14.38 -7.86 -20.09
N ALA A 73 -13.55 -6.82 -20.01
CA ALA A 73 -12.17 -6.89 -20.47
C ALA A 73 -11.34 -7.94 -19.70
N LEU A 74 -11.57 -8.08 -18.39
CA LEU A 74 -10.94 -9.11 -17.56
C LEU A 74 -11.42 -10.53 -17.89
N ALA A 75 -12.67 -10.70 -18.32
CA ALA A 75 -13.19 -11.97 -18.79
C ALA A 75 -12.58 -12.37 -20.15
N ASP A 76 -12.37 -11.39 -21.03
CA ASP A 76 -11.77 -11.60 -22.35
C ASP A 76 -10.25 -11.90 -22.25
N ASP A 77 -9.47 -11.01 -21.63
CA ASP A 77 -8.03 -11.17 -21.40
C ASP A 77 -7.58 -10.42 -20.15
N LYS A 78 -7.32 -11.19 -19.08
CA LYS A 78 -6.90 -10.67 -17.77
C LYS A 78 -5.59 -9.89 -17.83
N GLU A 79 -4.63 -10.35 -18.62
CA GLU A 79 -3.31 -9.75 -18.67
C GLU A 79 -3.36 -8.44 -19.47
N ALA A 80 -4.05 -8.44 -20.62
CA ALA A 80 -4.24 -7.23 -21.41
C ALA A 80 -5.06 -6.16 -20.66
N ALA A 81 -6.13 -6.56 -19.97
CA ALA A 81 -6.91 -5.66 -19.12
C ALA A 81 -6.10 -5.13 -17.93
N GLY A 82 -5.30 -6.00 -17.30
CA GLY A 82 -4.34 -5.63 -16.26
C GLY A 82 -3.35 -4.56 -16.72
N GLN A 83 -2.75 -4.73 -17.90
CA GLN A 83 -1.80 -3.77 -18.46
C GLN A 83 -2.47 -2.45 -18.89
N LYS A 84 -3.70 -2.51 -19.39
CA LYS A 84 -4.43 -1.34 -19.90
C LYS A 84 -5.04 -0.48 -18.80
N TYR A 85 -5.68 -1.12 -17.81
CA TYR A 85 -6.51 -0.45 -16.81
C TYR A 85 -5.98 -0.60 -15.38
N GLY A 86 -5.12 -1.60 -15.14
CA GLY A 86 -4.61 -1.92 -13.82
C GLY A 86 -3.27 -1.26 -13.51
N LYS A 87 -2.92 -1.34 -12.23
CA LYS A 87 -1.59 -1.07 -11.68
C LYS A 87 -1.11 -2.32 -10.99
N ARG A 88 0.17 -2.63 -11.12
CA ARG A 88 0.80 -3.80 -10.49
C ARG A 88 2.21 -3.43 -10.08
N GLN A 89 2.61 -3.85 -8.89
CA GLN A 89 4.00 -3.78 -8.47
C GLN A 89 4.68 -5.13 -8.62
N GLY A 90 5.79 -5.16 -9.35
CA GLY A 90 6.57 -6.36 -9.59
C GLY A 90 5.74 -7.48 -10.24
N THR A 91 5.61 -8.61 -9.54
CA THR A 91 4.83 -9.79 -9.97
C THR A 91 3.54 -9.99 -9.19
N GLY A 92 3.10 -8.98 -8.43
CA GLY A 92 1.85 -9.05 -7.65
C GLY A 92 0.59 -9.08 -8.52
N PRO A 93 -0.60 -9.21 -7.89
CA PRO A 93 -1.87 -9.08 -8.58
C PRO A 93 -2.06 -7.66 -9.13
N TYR A 94 -2.92 -7.53 -10.15
CA TYR A 94 -3.35 -6.21 -10.63
C TYR A 94 -4.37 -5.58 -9.69
N THR A 95 -4.19 -4.30 -9.44
CA THR A 95 -5.11 -3.43 -8.73
C THR A 95 -5.74 -2.46 -9.71
N PHE A 96 -7.04 -2.28 -9.62
CA PHE A 96 -7.83 -1.47 -10.54
C PHE A 96 -8.56 -0.38 -9.78
N ALA A 97 -8.64 0.81 -10.37
CA ALA A 97 -9.57 1.84 -9.95
C ALA A 97 -10.85 1.71 -10.78
N VAL A 98 -11.99 1.75 -10.12
CA VAL A 98 -13.29 1.56 -10.76
C VAL A 98 -14.33 2.54 -10.26
N LYS A 99 -15.31 2.78 -11.11
CA LYS A 99 -16.54 3.47 -10.78
C LYS A 99 -17.73 2.66 -11.26
N ALA A 100 -18.82 2.70 -10.51
CA ALA A 100 -20.10 2.15 -10.94
C ALA A 100 -21.25 2.80 -10.18
N THR A 101 -22.45 2.58 -10.71
CA THR A 101 -23.71 2.89 -10.04
C THR A 101 -24.45 1.57 -9.88
N GLY A 102 -25.04 1.36 -8.70
CA GLY A 102 -25.78 0.14 -8.41
C GLY A 102 -26.64 0.26 -7.16
N THR A 103 -27.50 -0.73 -6.95
CA THR A 103 -28.36 -0.80 -5.78
C THR A 103 -27.58 -1.42 -4.63
N ALA A 104 -27.42 -0.67 -3.53
CA ALA A 104 -26.86 -1.17 -2.30
C ALA A 104 -27.85 -2.14 -1.63
N GLY A 105 -27.32 -3.23 -1.08
CA GLY A 105 -28.07 -4.16 -0.25
C GLY A 105 -27.68 -4.03 1.22
N GLU A 106 -28.19 -4.96 2.03
CA GLU A 106 -27.96 -4.95 3.48
C GLU A 106 -26.47 -5.06 3.84
N ALA A 107 -25.95 -4.03 4.52
CA ALA A 107 -24.59 -4.00 5.05
C ALA A 107 -24.39 -5.11 6.11
N LYS A 108 -23.44 -6.02 5.88
CA LYS A 108 -23.11 -7.10 6.82
C LYS A 108 -21.62 -7.28 6.98
N SER A 109 -21.17 -7.42 8.23
CA SER A 109 -19.75 -7.66 8.57
C SER A 109 -18.79 -6.63 7.96
N GLY A 110 -19.22 -5.38 7.83
CA GLY A 110 -18.42 -4.32 7.24
C GLY A 110 -18.29 -4.36 5.71
N LEU A 111 -19.14 -5.13 5.03
CA LEU A 111 -19.25 -5.15 3.58
C LEU A 111 -20.66 -4.71 3.16
N LEU A 112 -20.72 -3.81 2.19
CA LEU A 112 -21.95 -3.40 1.53
C LEU A 112 -22.04 -4.13 0.20
N PRO A 113 -22.89 -5.15 0.03
CA PRO A 113 -23.12 -5.74 -1.27
C PRO A 113 -23.76 -4.71 -2.20
N VAL A 114 -23.30 -4.62 -3.44
CA VAL A 114 -23.88 -3.71 -4.43
C VAL A 114 -24.20 -4.47 -5.71
N THR A 115 -25.44 -4.34 -6.16
CA THR A 115 -25.90 -4.92 -7.42
C THR A 115 -25.70 -3.90 -8.53
N VAL A 116 -24.75 -4.16 -9.41
CA VAL A 116 -24.46 -3.33 -10.58
C VAL A 116 -24.99 -4.05 -11.81
N GLU A 117 -25.73 -3.35 -12.66
CA GLU A 117 -26.24 -3.92 -13.91
C GLU A 117 -25.12 -4.15 -14.94
N GLY A 118 -25.29 -5.17 -15.78
CA GLY A 118 -24.32 -5.48 -16.85
C GLY A 118 -23.08 -6.24 -16.40
N LEU A 119 -23.09 -6.80 -15.18
CA LEU A 119 -22.04 -7.69 -14.69
C LEU A 119 -22.31 -9.16 -15.10
N PRO A 120 -21.25 -9.99 -15.23
CA PRO A 120 -21.41 -11.43 -15.38
C PRO A 120 -22.15 -12.04 -14.18
N ASP A 121 -23.07 -12.99 -14.43
CA ASP A 121 -24.02 -13.55 -13.45
C ASP A 121 -23.41 -14.07 -12.13
N ASP A 122 -22.13 -14.49 -12.16
CA ASP A 122 -21.42 -15.03 -10.98
C ASP A 122 -20.56 -13.98 -10.24
N THR A 123 -20.62 -12.71 -10.62
CA THR A 123 -19.77 -11.66 -10.03
C THR A 123 -20.43 -11.04 -8.80
N ARG A 124 -19.78 -11.16 -7.64
CA ARG A 124 -20.17 -10.49 -6.41
C ARG A 124 -19.35 -9.23 -6.21
N VAL A 125 -20.04 -8.09 -6.12
CA VAL A 125 -19.42 -6.79 -5.81
C VAL A 125 -19.78 -6.39 -4.39
N SER A 126 -18.77 -5.97 -3.63
CA SER A 126 -18.96 -5.46 -2.28
C SER A 126 -18.05 -4.27 -2.01
N LEU A 127 -18.58 -3.23 -1.37
CA LEU A 127 -17.79 -2.11 -0.87
C LEU A 127 -17.36 -2.40 0.56
N GLN A 128 -16.10 -2.14 0.89
CA GLN A 128 -15.60 -2.17 2.26
C GLN A 128 -16.08 -0.93 2.99
N ILE A 129 -17.03 -1.10 3.90
CA ILE A 129 -17.61 -0.06 4.77
C ILE A 129 -17.40 -0.40 6.25
N GLY A 130 -16.53 -1.35 6.55
CA GLY A 130 -16.31 -1.88 7.88
C GLY A 130 -15.43 -1.00 8.77
N PRO A 131 -15.44 -1.26 10.09
CA PRO A 131 -14.57 -0.56 11.03
C PRO A 131 -13.08 -0.82 10.76
N ALA A 132 -12.75 -1.89 10.05
CA ALA A 132 -11.42 -2.20 9.56
C ALA A 132 -11.48 -2.45 8.06
N ILE A 133 -10.67 -1.70 7.31
CA ILE A 133 -10.55 -1.80 5.86
C ILE A 133 -9.27 -2.56 5.55
N ASN A 134 -9.39 -3.68 4.85
CA ASN A 134 -8.28 -4.58 4.63
C ASN A 134 -7.65 -4.39 3.25
N GLY A 135 -6.36 -4.72 3.17
CA GLY A 135 -5.59 -4.75 1.93
C GLY A 135 -4.94 -3.42 1.57
N THR A 136 -4.35 -3.40 0.38
CA THR A 136 -3.47 -2.31 -0.09
C THR A 136 -4.00 -1.62 -1.34
N ALA A 137 -5.28 -1.85 -1.67
CA ALA A 137 -5.87 -1.44 -2.95
C ALA A 137 -5.73 0.06 -3.22
N LEU A 138 -5.95 0.93 -2.22
CA LEU A 138 -5.81 2.38 -2.40
C LEU A 138 -4.37 2.79 -2.73
N ARG A 139 -3.40 2.24 -1.99
CA ARG A 139 -1.97 2.49 -2.22
C ARG A 139 -1.54 2.02 -3.61
N ASP A 140 -1.96 0.81 -3.98
CA ASP A 140 -1.53 0.15 -5.21
C ASP A 140 -2.22 0.75 -6.45
N ALA A 141 -3.50 1.16 -6.33
CA ALA A 141 -4.21 1.86 -7.39
C ALA A 141 -3.66 3.25 -7.67
N ALA A 142 -3.12 3.94 -6.67
CA ALA A 142 -2.46 5.22 -6.85
C ALA A 142 -1.26 5.13 -7.82
N GLY A 143 -0.60 3.97 -7.89
CA GLY A 143 0.43 3.65 -8.89
C GLY A 143 1.77 4.37 -8.70
N TYR A 144 1.82 5.49 -7.96
CA TYR A 144 3.04 6.24 -7.66
C TYR A 144 3.65 5.89 -6.30
N ILE A 145 2.94 5.21 -5.40
CA ILE A 145 3.46 4.83 -4.07
C ILE A 145 4.14 3.47 -4.18
N THR A 146 5.47 3.45 -4.30
CA THR A 146 6.25 2.23 -4.52
C THR A 146 7.08 1.85 -3.30
N PHE A 147 7.41 0.56 -3.17
CA PHE A 147 8.24 0.07 -2.06
C PHE A 147 9.57 0.83 -1.89
N GLY A 148 10.17 1.30 -3.00
CA GLY A 148 11.42 2.08 -2.97
C GLY A 148 11.35 3.42 -2.24
N GLN A 149 10.16 3.88 -1.84
CA GLN A 149 9.97 5.06 -1.00
C GLN A 149 10.02 4.77 0.51
N PHE A 150 10.12 3.50 0.89
CA PHE A 150 10.06 3.03 2.27
C PHE A 150 11.30 2.21 2.61
N THR A 151 11.66 2.20 3.89
CA THR A 151 12.88 1.54 4.37
C THR A 151 12.69 0.03 4.48
N ASN A 152 11.46 -0.41 4.78
CA ASN A 152 11.15 -1.81 5.07
C ASN A 152 9.69 -2.13 4.73
N GLN A 153 9.35 -3.42 4.77
CA GLN A 153 8.01 -3.91 4.42
C GLN A 153 6.94 -3.48 5.43
N VAL A 154 7.32 -3.22 6.69
CA VAL A 154 6.38 -2.76 7.73
C VAL A 154 5.93 -1.35 7.42
N GLU A 155 6.86 -0.41 7.16
CA GLU A 155 6.52 0.97 6.77
C GLU A 155 5.65 1.02 5.51
N TYR A 156 5.96 0.16 4.54
CA TYR A 156 5.19 0.07 3.31
C TYR A 156 3.76 -0.45 3.53
N ALA A 157 3.59 -1.41 4.43
CA ALA A 157 2.28 -1.91 4.84
C ALA A 157 1.52 -0.86 5.67
N ASP A 158 2.19 -0.21 6.62
CA ASP A 158 1.63 0.84 7.46
C ASP A 158 1.14 2.03 6.62
N ALA A 159 1.84 2.37 5.54
CA ALA A 159 1.40 3.39 4.59
C ALA A 159 0.05 3.03 3.94
N ALA A 160 -0.18 1.76 3.61
CA ALA A 160 -1.47 1.31 3.09
C ALA A 160 -2.56 1.35 4.16
N THR A 161 -2.26 0.88 5.37
CA THR A 161 -3.17 0.92 6.52
C THR A 161 -3.59 2.37 6.83
N ALA A 162 -2.64 3.30 6.84
CA ALA A 162 -2.95 4.71 7.10
C ALA A 162 -3.85 5.34 6.04
N LEU A 163 -3.69 4.98 4.76
CA LEU A 163 -4.60 5.43 3.70
C LEU A 163 -6.02 4.86 3.88
N ASN A 164 -6.12 3.61 4.32
CA ASN A 164 -7.40 2.97 4.62
C ASN A 164 -8.08 3.60 5.84
N ASP A 165 -7.31 3.95 6.87
CA ASP A 165 -7.81 4.62 8.08
C ASP A 165 -8.32 6.03 7.77
N GLU A 166 -7.61 6.79 6.94
CA GLU A 166 -8.07 8.10 6.47
C GLU A 166 -9.35 7.98 5.63
N MET A 167 -9.42 7.00 4.73
CA MET A 167 -10.64 6.72 3.99
C MET A 167 -11.81 6.47 4.94
N ARG A 168 -11.62 5.59 5.93
CA ARG A 168 -12.65 5.28 6.93
C ARG A 168 -13.09 6.53 7.68
N ALA A 169 -12.13 7.32 8.18
CA ALA A 169 -12.41 8.52 8.95
C ALA A 169 -13.11 9.62 8.13
N LYS A 170 -12.81 9.74 6.83
CA LYS A 170 -13.38 10.78 5.97
C LYS A 170 -14.70 10.39 5.32
N LEU A 171 -14.82 9.13 4.90
CA LEU A 171 -15.96 8.65 4.13
C LEU A 171 -17.01 7.96 5.01
N LEU A 172 -16.59 7.17 6.00
CA LEU A 172 -17.49 6.28 6.76
C LEU A 172 -17.97 6.88 8.09
N ASP A 173 -17.20 7.76 8.75
CA ASP A 173 -17.58 8.33 10.04
C ASP A 173 -18.90 9.15 10.00
N GLY A 174 -19.34 9.57 8.81
CA GLY A 174 -20.63 10.26 8.60
C GLY A 174 -21.65 9.50 7.76
N LEU A 175 -21.34 8.28 7.32
CA LEU A 175 -22.20 7.51 6.41
C LEU A 175 -23.14 6.61 7.20
N ASP A 176 -24.45 6.82 7.06
CA ASP A 176 -25.44 5.89 7.58
C ASP A 176 -25.56 4.69 6.62
N THR A 177 -24.74 3.67 6.85
CA THR A 177 -24.73 2.46 6.03
C THR A 177 -26.06 1.71 6.04
N ALA A 178 -26.91 1.91 7.06
CA ALA A 178 -28.22 1.28 7.13
C ALA A 178 -29.23 2.00 6.23
N ALA A 179 -29.09 3.30 6.04
CA ALA A 179 -29.93 4.07 5.12
C ALA A 179 -29.69 3.73 3.65
N LEU A 180 -28.53 3.14 3.31
CA LEU A 180 -28.19 2.77 1.93
C LEU A 180 -28.88 1.48 1.45
N ASP A 181 -29.48 0.68 2.34
CA ASP A 181 -30.11 -0.58 1.93
C ASP A 181 -31.31 -0.34 1.00
N GLY A 182 -31.23 -0.87 -0.21
CA GLY A 182 -32.21 -0.67 -1.28
C GLY A 182 -32.04 0.64 -2.06
N GLU A 183 -31.10 1.51 -1.68
CA GLU A 183 -30.84 2.76 -2.40
C GLU A 183 -29.90 2.56 -3.59
N THR A 184 -30.05 3.43 -4.59
CA THR A 184 -29.11 3.48 -5.72
C THR A 184 -27.95 4.38 -5.36
N ILE A 185 -26.75 3.80 -5.25
CA ILE A 185 -25.52 4.51 -4.93
C ILE A 185 -24.59 4.53 -6.14
N SER A 186 -23.87 5.62 -6.31
CA SER A 186 -22.68 5.69 -7.17
C SER A 186 -21.45 5.66 -6.30
N PHE A 187 -20.44 4.91 -6.71
CA PHE A 187 -19.20 4.79 -5.96
C PHE A 187 -18.00 4.82 -6.87
N VAL A 188 -16.90 5.33 -6.32
CA VAL A 188 -15.57 5.25 -6.91
C VAL A 188 -14.66 4.59 -5.90
N GLY A 189 -13.80 3.67 -6.34
CA GLY A 189 -12.90 2.97 -5.43
C GLY A 189 -11.84 2.16 -6.14
N ALA A 190 -11.06 1.43 -5.35
CA ALA A 190 -10.03 0.55 -5.85
C ALA A 190 -10.21 -0.88 -5.34
N PHE A 191 -9.90 -1.86 -6.17
CA PHE A 191 -9.85 -3.26 -5.75
C PHE A 191 -8.64 -3.97 -6.34
N THR A 192 -8.14 -4.97 -5.63
CA THR A 192 -7.12 -5.89 -6.14
C THR A 192 -7.81 -7.16 -6.62
N LEU A 193 -7.53 -7.59 -7.85
CA LEU A 193 -8.12 -8.79 -8.42
C LEU A 193 -7.52 -10.04 -7.79
N LEU A 194 -8.15 -10.52 -6.71
CA LEU A 194 -7.77 -11.75 -6.01
C LEU A 194 -8.47 -12.98 -6.61
N THR A 195 -9.75 -12.87 -6.92
CA THR A 195 -10.53 -13.90 -7.60
C THR A 195 -11.32 -13.28 -8.75
N PRO A 196 -11.67 -14.06 -9.80
CA PRO A 196 -12.43 -13.52 -10.94
C PRO A 196 -13.87 -13.16 -10.60
N GLN A 197 -14.43 -13.74 -9.54
CA GLN A 197 -15.84 -13.70 -9.19
C GLN A 197 -16.15 -12.79 -8.01
N THR A 198 -15.14 -12.36 -7.24
CA THR A 198 -15.33 -11.52 -6.06
C THR A 198 -14.56 -10.22 -6.22
N VAL A 199 -15.31 -9.11 -6.25
CA VAL A 199 -14.78 -7.76 -6.38
C VAL A 199 -15.05 -7.02 -5.07
N THR A 200 -14.04 -6.98 -4.21
CA THR A 200 -14.10 -6.24 -2.95
C THR A 200 -13.44 -4.88 -3.13
N ILE A 201 -14.25 -3.85 -3.20
CA ILE A 201 -13.86 -2.48 -3.54
C ILE A 201 -13.63 -1.69 -2.26
N THR A 202 -12.52 -0.98 -2.21
CA THR A 202 -12.22 0.01 -1.17
C THR A 202 -12.64 1.37 -1.72
N PRO A 203 -13.78 1.92 -1.26
CA PRO A 203 -14.33 3.16 -1.83
C PRO A 203 -13.46 4.35 -1.44
N VAL A 204 -13.36 5.34 -2.33
CA VAL A 204 -12.85 6.68 -2.03
C VAL A 204 -13.96 7.72 -2.06
N GLU A 205 -15.11 7.37 -2.63
CA GLU A 205 -16.29 8.20 -2.75
C GLU A 205 -17.53 7.31 -2.87
N ILE A 206 -18.61 7.69 -2.17
CA ILE A 206 -19.95 7.10 -2.25
C ILE A 206 -20.93 8.26 -2.27
N SER A 207 -21.88 8.24 -3.21
CA SER A 207 -22.89 9.28 -3.44
C SER A 207 -24.24 8.70 -3.77
#